data_AF-A0A162FVI1-F1
#
_entry.id   AF-A0A162FVI1-F1
#
_cell.length_a   1.000
_cell.length_b   1.000
_cell.length_c   1.000
_cell.angle_alpha   90.00
_cell.angle_beta   90.00
_cell.angle_gamma   90.00
#
_symmetry.space_group_name_H-M   'P 1'
#
loop_
_entity.id
_entity.type
_entity.pdbx_description
1 polymer ?
#
loop_
_entity_poly.entity_id
_entity_poly.type
_entity_poly.pdbx_seq_one_letter_code
_entity_poly.pdbx_strand_id
1 'polypeptide(L)'
;MENFINSLPKPVLAFLAILIGIGVFMLVSPPHTVCDSQQTTFQELQKGNIFPTEIKKNKIPPTIVRAKEACQLGNSAGSCYEYFMVLKNVADGIGKASSECTTQLFNVTEVRSAMNDGIELMARLAWGIKPPEPGIERFGWMQEADIAIFCRLKNIYIRANGEEAWVNLRKKIYEKLPGEEVPPPTDPTQVAVEPRKATLMLNEQDIFNRSLFSVRCEAF
;
A
#
# COMPACT_ATOMS: atom_id res chain seq x y z
N MET A 1 -31.71 42.32 -16.87
CA MET A 1 -31.84 41.08 -16.06
C MET A 1 -32.87 41.25 -14.94
N GLU A 2 -32.91 42.40 -14.27
CA GLU A 2 -33.86 42.68 -13.17
C GLU A 2 -35.35 42.58 -13.59
N ASN A 3 -35.68 42.97 -14.81
CA ASN A 3 -37.06 42.89 -15.32
C ASN A 3 -37.56 41.46 -15.56
N PHE A 4 -36.66 40.48 -15.68
CA PHE A 4 -37.01 39.07 -15.94
C PHE A 4 -37.26 38.30 -14.65
N ILE A 5 -36.57 38.67 -13.56
CA ILE A 5 -36.76 38.07 -12.23
C ILE A 5 -38.08 38.56 -11.62
N ASN A 6 -38.44 39.83 -11.84
CA ASN A 6 -39.68 40.41 -11.33
C ASN A 6 -40.94 39.99 -12.12
N SER A 7 -40.79 39.40 -13.32
CA SER A 7 -41.93 38.88 -14.10
C SER A 7 -42.31 37.44 -13.76
N LEU A 8 -41.51 36.73 -12.95
CA LEU A 8 -41.79 35.35 -12.56
C LEU A 8 -42.84 35.30 -11.44
N PRO A 9 -43.84 34.40 -11.51
CA PRO A 9 -44.79 34.19 -10.43
C PRO A 9 -44.07 33.82 -9.13
N LYS A 10 -44.48 34.43 -8.00
CA LYS A 10 -43.89 34.16 -6.66
C LYS A 10 -43.71 32.66 -6.33
N PRO A 11 -44.64 31.75 -6.70
CA PRO A 11 -44.44 30.31 -6.46
C PRO A 11 -43.25 29.72 -7.24
N VAL A 12 -43.01 30.19 -8.46
CA VAL A 12 -41.89 29.74 -9.29
C VAL A 12 -40.57 30.21 -8.69
N LEU A 13 -40.52 31.45 -8.21
CA LEU A 13 -39.33 32.02 -7.58
C LEU A 13 -38.96 31.28 -6.27
N ALA A 14 -39.96 30.92 -5.46
CA ALA A 14 -39.78 30.09 -4.28
C ALA A 14 -39.27 28.68 -4.63
N PHE A 15 -39.83 28.04 -5.66
CA PHE A 15 -39.38 26.73 -6.12
C PHE A 15 -37.94 26.76 -6.64
N LEU A 16 -37.58 27.81 -7.38
CA LEU A 16 -36.24 28.00 -7.92
C LEU A 16 -35.21 28.24 -6.80
N ALA A 17 -35.58 29.00 -5.76
CA ALA A 17 -34.76 29.17 -4.56
C ALA A 17 -34.55 27.86 -3.79
N ILE A 18 -35.59 27.02 -3.67
CA ILE A 18 -35.48 25.69 -3.05
C ILE A 18 -34.57 24.77 -3.86
N LEU A 19 -34.71 24.75 -5.19
CA LEU A 19 -33.85 23.96 -6.07
C LEU A 19 -32.39 24.40 -5.99
N ILE A 20 -32.13 25.72 -5.98
CA ILE A 20 -30.78 26.25 -5.77
C ILE A 20 -30.26 25.83 -4.38
N GLY A 21 -31.10 25.91 -3.34
CA GLY A 21 -30.74 25.48 -1.99
C GLY A 21 -30.37 23.99 -1.91
N ILE A 22 -31.15 23.11 -2.54
CA ILE A 22 -30.86 21.67 -2.64
C ILE A 22 -29.57 21.44 -3.43
N GLY A 23 -29.39 22.14 -4.56
CA GLY A 23 -28.19 22.04 -5.38
C GLY A 23 -26.93 22.45 -4.63
N VAL A 24 -26.97 23.58 -3.93
CA VAL A 24 -25.86 24.03 -3.07
C VAL A 24 -25.61 23.03 -1.94
N PHE A 25 -26.66 22.52 -1.29
CA PHE A 25 -26.50 21.53 -0.22
C PHE A 25 -25.86 20.23 -0.71
N MET A 26 -26.26 19.72 -1.89
CA MET A 26 -25.63 18.52 -2.48
C MET A 26 -24.17 18.75 -2.88
N LEU A 27 -23.80 19.97 -3.25
CA LEU A 27 -22.40 20.33 -3.56
C LEU A 27 -21.54 20.51 -2.30
N VAL A 28 -22.10 21.04 -1.23
CA VAL A 28 -21.37 21.30 0.03
C VAL A 28 -21.30 20.06 0.91
N SER A 29 -22.36 19.26 0.94
CA SER A 29 -22.51 18.07 1.77
C SER A 29 -23.03 16.91 0.91
N PRO A 30 -22.18 16.31 0.06
CA PRO A 30 -22.60 15.15 -0.72
C PRO A 30 -23.11 14.05 0.21
N PRO A 31 -24.15 13.30 -0.18
CA PRO A 31 -24.70 12.25 0.66
C PRO A 31 -23.63 11.19 0.91
N HIS A 32 -23.50 10.75 2.17
CA HIS A 32 -22.61 9.65 2.54
C HIS A 32 -22.88 8.43 1.68
N THR A 33 -21.85 7.99 0.98
CA THR A 33 -21.91 6.80 0.13
C THR A 33 -21.66 5.54 0.95
N VAL A 34 -21.95 4.38 0.35
CA VAL A 34 -21.59 3.07 0.93
C VAL A 34 -20.07 2.98 1.15
N CYS A 35 -19.27 3.55 0.25
CA CYS A 35 -17.81 3.53 0.37
C CYS A 35 -17.29 4.39 1.52
N ASP A 36 -17.94 5.51 1.84
CA ASP A 36 -17.58 6.32 3.01
C ASP A 36 -17.83 5.54 4.32
N SER A 37 -18.90 4.75 4.35
CA SER A 37 -19.24 3.92 5.51
C SER A 37 -18.25 2.75 5.66
N GLN A 38 -17.87 2.10 4.55
CA GLN A 38 -16.85 1.05 4.55
C GLN A 38 -15.46 1.60 4.92
N GLN A 39 -15.10 2.78 4.42
CA GLN A 39 -13.87 3.48 4.79
C GLN A 39 -13.82 3.81 6.28
N THR A 40 -14.91 4.36 6.84
CA THR A 40 -14.97 4.67 8.27
C THR A 40 -14.85 3.40 9.11
N THR A 41 -15.55 2.33 8.72
CA THR A 41 -15.47 1.03 9.40
C THR A 41 -14.06 0.44 9.32
N PHE A 42 -13.42 0.53 8.16
CA PHE A 42 -12.04 0.08 7.96
C PHE A 42 -11.06 0.87 8.83
N GLN A 43 -11.17 2.20 8.87
CA GLN A 43 -10.33 3.05 9.69
C GLN A 43 -10.46 2.70 11.18
N GLU A 44 -11.69 2.47 11.65
CA GLU A 44 -11.94 2.05 13.03
C GLU A 44 -11.26 0.71 13.36
N LEU A 45 -11.40 -0.28 12.48
CA LEU A 45 -10.78 -1.61 12.64
C LEU A 45 -9.25 -1.58 12.57
N GLN A 46 -8.68 -0.55 11.93
CA GLN A 46 -7.24 -0.41 11.73
C GLN A 46 -6.60 0.64 12.67
N LYS A 47 -7.36 1.17 13.62
CA LYS A 47 -6.82 2.00 14.69
C LYS A 47 -5.75 1.25 15.47
N GLY A 48 -4.60 1.89 15.64
CA GLY A 48 -3.43 1.33 16.31
C GLY A 48 -2.54 0.51 15.37
N ASN A 49 -3.08 -0.07 14.30
CA ASN A 49 -2.30 -0.84 13.32
C ASN A 49 -1.60 0.09 12.33
N ILE A 50 -2.38 0.78 11.50
CA ILE A 50 -1.88 1.72 10.48
C ILE A 50 -2.35 3.16 10.73
N PHE A 51 -3.40 3.35 11.53
CA PHE A 51 -3.84 4.67 11.97
C PHE A 51 -3.38 4.93 13.41
N PRO A 52 -2.94 6.15 13.74
CA PRO A 52 -2.57 6.50 15.11
C PRO A 52 -3.80 6.44 16.04
N THR A 53 -3.55 6.20 17.32
CA THR A 53 -4.58 6.21 18.36
C THR A 53 -4.30 7.29 19.39
N GLU A 54 -5.35 7.81 20.01
CA GLU A 54 -5.22 8.78 21.10
C GLU A 54 -5.57 8.12 22.43
N ILE A 55 -4.62 8.07 23.35
CA ILE A 55 -4.84 7.61 24.73
C ILE A 55 -4.49 8.74 25.67
N LYS A 56 -5.47 9.23 26.43
CA LYS A 56 -5.29 10.27 27.45
C LYS A 56 -4.54 11.52 26.93
N LYS A 57 -4.95 12.03 25.76
CA LYS A 57 -4.34 13.18 25.04
C LYS A 57 -2.97 12.91 24.40
N ASN A 58 -2.39 11.72 24.55
CA ASN A 58 -1.17 11.34 23.86
C ASN A 58 -1.50 10.62 22.55
N LYS A 59 -0.89 11.07 21.45
CA LYS A 59 -0.98 10.41 20.15
C LYS A 59 0.04 9.28 20.09
N ILE A 60 -0.43 8.04 20.05
CA ILE A 60 0.39 6.84 19.93
C ILE A 60 0.59 6.56 18.44
N PRO A 61 1.85 6.40 17.98
CA PRO A 61 2.11 6.07 16.59
C PRO A 61 1.57 4.68 16.23
N PRO A 62 1.21 4.45 14.96
CA PRO A 62 0.71 3.15 14.51
C PRO A 62 1.80 2.07 14.59
N THR A 63 1.39 0.86 14.97
CA THR A 63 2.25 -0.32 15.15
C THR A 63 3.06 -0.63 13.89
N ILE A 64 2.50 -0.40 12.69
CA ILE A 64 3.17 -0.68 11.42
C ILE A 64 4.55 -0.01 11.31
N VAL A 65 4.72 1.20 11.86
CA VAL A 65 5.98 1.96 11.76
C VAL A 65 7.08 1.27 12.55
N ARG A 66 6.80 0.96 13.83
CA ARG A 66 7.75 0.25 14.71
C ARG A 66 8.03 -1.17 14.19
N ALA A 67 7.00 -1.88 13.74
CA ALA A 67 7.14 -3.23 13.21
C ALA A 67 7.97 -3.26 11.92
N LYS A 68 7.80 -2.27 11.03
CA LYS A 68 8.60 -2.10 9.82
C LYS A 68 10.08 -1.92 10.16
N GLU A 69 10.40 -1.04 11.10
CA GLU A 69 11.77 -0.78 11.53
C GLU A 69 12.41 -2.04 12.14
N ALA A 70 11.70 -2.72 13.04
CA ALA A 70 12.17 -3.98 13.63
C ALA A 70 12.45 -5.05 12.57
N CYS A 71 11.56 -5.19 11.58
CA CYS A 71 11.71 -6.10 10.46
C CYS A 71 12.94 -5.75 9.59
N GLN A 72 13.14 -4.47 9.29
CA GLN A 72 14.30 -4.01 8.50
C GLN A 72 15.63 -4.26 9.21
N LEU A 73 15.68 -4.06 10.53
CA LEU A 73 16.89 -4.29 11.33
C LEU A 73 17.17 -5.78 11.55
N GLY A 74 16.13 -6.59 11.74
CA GLY A 74 16.27 -8.01 12.08
C GLY A 74 16.29 -8.97 10.89
N ASN A 75 15.75 -8.58 9.73
CA ASN A 75 15.67 -9.35 8.47
C ASN A 75 15.49 -10.87 8.68
N SER A 76 14.44 -11.27 9.39
CA SER A 76 14.18 -12.66 9.74
C SER A 76 12.70 -12.90 10.00
N ALA A 77 12.28 -14.16 9.94
CA ALA A 77 10.89 -14.56 10.21
C ALA A 77 10.36 -14.01 11.53
N GLY A 78 11.15 -14.10 12.62
CA GLY A 78 10.75 -13.59 13.93
C GLY A 78 10.60 -12.06 13.97
N SER A 79 11.57 -11.33 13.40
CA SER A 79 11.55 -9.86 13.42
C SER A 79 10.47 -9.24 12.52
N CYS A 80 10.11 -9.92 11.43
CA CYS A 80 9.13 -9.44 10.46
C CYS A 80 7.69 -9.92 10.71
N TYR A 81 7.49 -10.88 11.62
CA TYR A 81 6.18 -11.45 11.92
C TYR A 81 5.12 -10.38 12.21
N GLU A 82 5.41 -9.45 13.11
CA GLU A 82 4.45 -8.40 13.50
C GLU A 82 4.09 -7.50 12.31
N TYR A 83 5.08 -7.15 11.48
CA TYR A 83 4.85 -6.31 10.30
C TYR A 83 3.98 -7.02 9.26
N PHE A 84 4.27 -8.29 8.95
CA PHE A 84 3.48 -9.07 8.01
C PHE A 84 2.05 -9.32 8.52
N MET A 85 1.88 -9.51 9.82
CA MET A 85 0.54 -9.61 10.42
C MET A 85 -0.27 -8.32 10.27
N VAL A 86 0.35 -7.15 10.43
CA VAL A 86 -0.33 -5.87 10.17
C VAL A 86 -0.70 -5.76 8.68
N LEU A 87 0.21 -6.09 7.75
CA LEU A 87 -0.09 -6.08 6.32
C LEU A 87 -1.22 -7.03 5.95
N LYS A 88 -1.25 -8.23 6.54
CA LYS A 88 -2.34 -9.19 6.38
C LYS A 88 -3.67 -8.60 6.84
N ASN A 89 -3.70 -7.97 8.02
CA ASN A 89 -4.93 -7.35 8.55
C ASN A 89 -5.43 -6.21 7.65
N VAL A 90 -4.51 -5.43 7.08
CA VAL A 90 -4.84 -4.38 6.10
C VAL A 90 -5.41 -5.01 4.82
N ALA A 91 -4.74 -6.02 4.27
CA ALA A 91 -5.19 -6.73 3.08
C ALA A 91 -6.57 -7.36 3.27
N ASP A 92 -6.78 -8.06 4.38
CA ASP A 92 -8.06 -8.69 4.72
C ASP A 92 -9.17 -7.64 4.93
N GLY A 93 -8.84 -6.49 5.51
CA GLY A 93 -9.78 -5.38 5.66
C GLY A 93 -10.24 -4.80 4.32
N ILE A 94 -9.32 -4.60 3.37
CA ILE A 94 -9.64 -4.14 2.02
C ILE A 94 -10.33 -5.25 1.21
N GLY A 95 -9.97 -6.51 1.43
CA GLY A 95 -10.58 -7.68 0.80
C GLY A 95 -12.06 -7.87 1.16
N LYS A 96 -12.47 -7.45 2.37
CA LYS A 96 -13.86 -7.45 2.83
C LYS A 96 -14.70 -6.29 2.28
N ALA A 97 -14.06 -5.22 1.83
CA ALA A 97 -14.76 -4.11 1.21
C ALA A 97 -15.25 -4.49 -0.19
N SER A 98 -16.28 -3.80 -0.68
CA SER A 98 -16.78 -4.07 -2.03
C SER A 98 -15.76 -3.63 -3.08
N SER A 99 -15.81 -4.25 -4.27
CA SER A 99 -14.88 -3.97 -5.37
C SER A 99 -14.86 -2.49 -5.75
N GLU A 100 -16.02 -1.84 -5.71
CA GLU A 100 -16.23 -0.44 -6.09
C GLU A 100 -15.55 0.52 -5.09
N CYS A 101 -15.42 0.12 -3.83
CA CYS A 101 -14.82 0.93 -2.77
C CYS A 101 -13.32 0.69 -2.61
N THR A 102 -12.75 -0.33 -3.28
CA THR A 102 -11.33 -0.69 -3.14
C THR A 102 -10.41 0.48 -3.52
N THR A 103 -10.71 1.20 -4.61
CA THR A 103 -9.92 2.35 -5.05
C THR A 103 -9.98 3.49 -4.03
N GLN A 104 -11.15 3.77 -3.45
CA GLN A 104 -11.29 4.79 -2.42
C GLN A 104 -10.49 4.44 -1.16
N LEU A 105 -10.55 3.18 -0.71
CA LEU A 105 -9.75 2.70 0.43
C LEU A 105 -8.25 2.79 0.15
N PHE A 106 -7.82 2.41 -1.04
CA PHE A 106 -6.41 2.47 -1.44
C PHE A 106 -5.90 3.92 -1.53
N ASN A 107 -6.76 4.89 -1.84
CA ASN A 107 -6.40 6.31 -1.88
C ASN A 107 -6.17 6.92 -0.49
N VAL A 108 -6.52 6.23 0.59
CA VAL A 108 -6.13 6.63 1.95
C VAL A 108 -4.61 6.50 2.09
N THR A 109 -3.94 7.58 2.49
CA THR A 109 -2.47 7.67 2.50
C THR A 109 -1.80 6.55 3.30
N GLU A 110 -2.32 6.26 4.50
CA GLU A 110 -1.81 5.21 5.38
C GLU A 110 -1.95 3.82 4.75
N VAL A 111 -3.06 3.57 4.06
CA VAL A 111 -3.30 2.32 3.33
C VAL A 111 -2.33 2.18 2.17
N ARG A 112 -2.25 3.22 1.32
CA ARG A 112 -1.33 3.24 0.19
C ARG A 112 0.13 3.02 0.64
N SER A 113 0.54 3.69 1.71
CA SER A 113 1.89 3.54 2.27
C SER A 113 2.10 2.11 2.76
N ALA A 114 1.18 1.55 3.55
CA ALA A 114 1.28 0.18 4.06
C ALA A 114 1.39 -0.84 2.93
N MET A 115 0.56 -0.70 1.89
CA MET A 115 0.55 -1.61 0.74
C MET A 115 1.85 -1.51 -0.07
N ASN A 116 2.26 -0.30 -0.47
CA ASN A 116 3.44 -0.09 -1.30
C ASN A 116 4.73 -0.47 -0.57
N ASP A 117 4.88 -0.02 0.67
CA ASP A 117 6.03 -0.33 1.49
C ASP A 117 6.07 -1.81 1.87
N GLY A 118 4.90 -2.43 2.08
CA GLY A 118 4.77 -3.86 2.33
C GLY A 118 5.28 -4.69 1.16
N ILE A 119 4.78 -4.41 -0.05
CA ILE A 119 5.21 -5.09 -1.29
C ILE A 119 6.72 -4.89 -1.51
N GLU A 120 7.22 -3.66 -1.38
CA GLU A 120 8.64 -3.34 -1.57
C GLU A 120 9.51 -4.07 -0.54
N LEU A 121 9.16 -3.97 0.75
CA LEU A 121 9.97 -4.57 1.81
C LEU A 121 9.98 -6.09 1.67
N MET A 122 8.83 -6.73 1.41
CA MET A 122 8.77 -8.17 1.19
C MET A 122 9.64 -8.60 0.00
N ALA A 123 9.55 -7.89 -1.13
CA ALA A 123 10.38 -8.18 -2.28
C ALA A 123 11.88 -8.03 -1.98
N ARG A 124 12.28 -7.00 -1.23
CA ARG A 124 13.68 -6.77 -0.83
C ARG A 124 14.19 -7.80 0.16
N LEU A 125 13.36 -8.23 1.12
CA LEU A 125 13.72 -9.26 2.09
C LEU A 125 13.91 -10.62 1.41
N ALA A 126 13.00 -10.98 0.50
CA ALA A 126 13.10 -12.21 -0.28
C ALA A 126 14.32 -12.20 -1.22
N TRP A 127 14.67 -11.03 -1.75
CA TRP A 127 15.87 -10.85 -2.57
C TRP A 127 17.17 -10.96 -1.77
N GLY A 128 17.23 -10.39 -0.56
CA GLY A 128 18.42 -10.44 0.28
C GLY A 128 19.54 -9.50 -0.17
N ILE A 129 20.78 -9.83 0.19
CA ILE A 129 21.98 -8.98 -0.02
C ILE A 129 22.51 -9.11 -1.46
N LYS A 130 22.25 -10.25 -2.11
CA LYS A 130 22.66 -10.54 -3.48
C LYS A 130 21.52 -11.19 -4.25
N PRO A 131 21.51 -11.14 -5.59
CA PRO A 131 20.50 -11.80 -6.40
C PRO A 131 20.41 -13.29 -6.03
N PRO A 132 19.22 -13.79 -5.61
CA PRO A 132 19.05 -15.19 -5.29
C PRO A 132 19.12 -16.02 -6.57
N GLU A 133 19.38 -17.33 -6.45
CA GLU A 133 19.26 -18.21 -7.60
C GLU A 133 17.79 -18.39 -8.02
N PRO A 134 17.52 -18.65 -9.32
CA PRO A 134 16.18 -18.96 -9.77
C PRO A 134 15.65 -20.22 -9.06
N GLY A 135 14.35 -20.27 -8.78
CA GLY A 135 13.71 -21.42 -8.14
C GLY A 135 13.17 -21.10 -6.76
N ILE A 136 13.56 -21.88 -5.74
CA ILE A 136 13.03 -21.73 -4.38
C ILE A 136 13.73 -20.60 -3.62
N GLU A 137 14.99 -20.33 -3.92
CA GLU A 137 15.77 -19.29 -3.21
C GLU A 137 15.21 -17.87 -3.39
N ARG A 138 14.41 -17.63 -4.43
CA ARG A 138 13.71 -16.35 -4.66
C ARG A 138 12.75 -15.94 -3.53
N PHE A 139 12.40 -16.88 -2.66
CA PHE A 139 11.53 -16.63 -1.50
C PHE A 139 12.35 -16.27 -0.23
N GLY A 140 13.68 -16.39 -0.27
CA GLY A 140 14.53 -16.18 0.90
C GLY A 140 14.12 -17.09 2.06
N TRP A 141 13.93 -16.51 3.24
CA TRP A 141 13.45 -17.21 4.42
C TRP A 141 11.91 -17.29 4.52
N MET A 142 11.18 -16.65 3.61
CA MET A 142 9.71 -16.54 3.68
C MET A 142 9.03 -17.90 3.58
N GLN A 143 7.99 -18.07 4.38
CA GLN A 143 7.15 -19.27 4.35
C GLN A 143 5.93 -19.07 3.45
N GLU A 144 5.22 -20.17 3.19
CA GLU A 144 4.00 -20.19 2.37
C GLU A 144 2.96 -19.16 2.83
N ALA A 145 2.81 -18.98 4.15
CA ALA A 145 1.91 -17.97 4.72
C ALA A 145 2.31 -16.53 4.38
N ASP A 146 3.61 -16.23 4.35
CA ASP A 146 4.12 -14.90 3.99
C ASP A 146 3.93 -14.65 2.49
N ILE A 147 4.16 -15.67 1.68
CA ILE A 147 3.91 -15.62 0.23
C ILE A 147 2.41 -15.36 -0.05
N ALA A 148 1.51 -15.99 0.71
CA ALA A 148 0.08 -15.73 0.60
C ALA A 148 -0.26 -14.27 0.93
N ILE A 149 0.39 -13.66 1.93
CA ILE A 149 0.23 -12.23 2.25
C ILE A 149 0.70 -11.38 1.08
N PHE A 150 1.88 -11.63 0.52
CA PHE A 150 2.37 -10.91 -0.66
C PHE A 150 1.38 -10.99 -1.83
N CYS A 151 0.83 -12.18 -2.09
CA CYS A 151 -0.16 -12.40 -3.14
C CYS A 151 -1.45 -11.62 -2.92
N ARG A 152 -1.96 -11.56 -1.68
CA ARG A 152 -3.11 -10.71 -1.33
C ARG A 152 -2.81 -9.24 -1.59
N LEU A 153 -1.63 -8.77 -1.18
CA LEU A 153 -1.21 -7.38 -1.40
C LEU A 153 -1.15 -7.05 -2.90
N LYS A 154 -0.53 -7.93 -3.71
CA LYS A 154 -0.47 -7.81 -5.17
C LYS A 154 -1.86 -7.72 -5.79
N ASN A 155 -2.75 -8.66 -5.46
CA ASN A 155 -4.09 -8.72 -6.04
C ASN A 155 -4.92 -7.48 -5.70
N ILE A 156 -4.83 -7.00 -4.46
CA ILE A 156 -5.49 -5.74 -4.04
C ILE A 156 -4.90 -4.55 -4.77
N TYR A 157 -3.57 -4.48 -4.89
CA TYR A 157 -2.89 -3.39 -5.59
C TYR A 157 -3.31 -3.32 -7.07
N ILE A 158 -3.31 -4.46 -7.78
CA ILE A 158 -3.74 -4.56 -9.17
C ILE A 158 -5.22 -4.18 -9.31
N ARG A 159 -6.08 -4.65 -8.40
CA ARG A 159 -7.50 -4.30 -8.41
C ARG A 159 -7.74 -2.79 -8.20
N ALA A 160 -6.94 -2.14 -7.35
CA ALA A 160 -7.06 -0.72 -7.06
C ALA A 160 -6.50 0.19 -8.17
N ASN A 161 -5.36 -0.17 -8.76
CA ASN A 161 -4.57 0.72 -9.63
C ASN A 161 -4.41 0.23 -11.08
N GLY A 162 -4.76 -1.03 -11.36
CA GLY A 162 -4.55 -1.68 -12.66
C GLY A 162 -3.18 -2.33 -12.84
N GLU A 163 -3.07 -3.15 -13.89
CA GLU A 163 -1.87 -3.93 -14.21
C GLU A 163 -0.67 -3.04 -14.59
N GLU A 164 -0.90 -1.94 -15.30
CA GLU A 164 0.17 -1.01 -15.69
C GLU A 164 0.83 -0.37 -14.47
N ALA A 165 0.03 0.06 -13.48
CA ALA A 165 0.55 0.60 -12.23
C ALA A 165 1.35 -0.44 -11.44
N TRP A 166 0.98 -1.71 -11.55
CA TRP A 166 1.73 -2.82 -10.93
C TRP A 166 3.09 -3.02 -11.61
N VAL A 167 3.13 -3.02 -12.95
CA VAL A 167 4.39 -3.07 -13.71
C VAL A 167 5.30 -1.91 -13.33
N ASN A 168 4.75 -0.70 -13.19
CA ASN A 168 5.51 0.49 -12.81
C ASN A 168 6.06 0.41 -11.36
N LEU A 169 5.26 -0.08 -10.41
CA LEU A 169 5.72 -0.31 -9.04
C LEU A 169 6.88 -1.32 -9.01
N ARG A 170 6.71 -2.44 -9.71
CA ARG A 170 7.71 -3.51 -9.82
C ARG A 170 9.04 -2.98 -10.37
N LYS A 171 9.00 -2.20 -11.46
CA LYS A 171 10.21 -1.58 -12.04
C LYS A 171 10.92 -0.63 -11.07
N LYS A 172 10.17 0.21 -10.35
CA LYS A 172 10.73 1.08 -9.30
C LYS A 172 11.41 0.30 -8.18
N ILE A 173 10.88 -0.88 -7.85
CA ILE A 173 11.47 -1.76 -6.83
C ILE A 173 12.75 -2.41 -7.37
N TYR A 174 12.80 -2.81 -8.65
CA TYR A 174 14.00 -3.37 -9.27
C TYR A 174 15.22 -2.43 -9.19
N GLU A 175 15.00 -1.12 -9.36
CA GLU A 175 16.05 -0.10 -9.22
C GLU A 175 16.66 0.02 -7.82
N LYS A 176 16.02 -0.62 -6.82
CA LYS A 176 16.45 -0.64 -5.41
C LYS A 176 17.04 -1.99 -4.99
N LEU A 177 16.98 -3.01 -5.84
CA LEU A 177 17.50 -4.33 -5.52
C LEU A 177 19.04 -4.37 -5.64
N PRO A 178 19.76 -4.98 -4.69
CA PRO A 178 21.21 -5.12 -4.76
C PRO A 178 21.63 -6.17 -5.80
N GLY A 179 22.79 -5.97 -6.42
CA GLY A 179 23.37 -6.79 -7.48
C GLY A 179 24.62 -7.58 -7.07
N GLU A 180 25.59 -6.95 -6.41
CA GLU A 180 26.80 -7.63 -5.90
C GLU A 180 26.79 -7.70 -4.37
N GLU A 181 27.32 -8.79 -3.83
CA GLU A 181 27.59 -8.94 -2.40
C GLU A 181 28.75 -8.00 -2.03
N VAL A 182 28.47 -6.98 -1.23
CA VAL A 182 29.50 -6.07 -0.71
C VAL A 182 30.09 -6.71 0.54
N PRO A 183 31.37 -7.11 0.53
CA PRO A 183 32.01 -7.63 1.73
C PRO A 183 32.02 -6.55 2.82
N PRO A 184 31.84 -6.93 4.10
CA PRO A 184 31.91 -5.98 5.19
C PRO A 184 33.28 -5.30 5.20
N PRO A 185 33.35 -3.97 5.42
CA PRO A 185 34.63 -3.27 5.47
C PRO A 185 35.47 -3.85 6.61
N THR A 186 36.69 -4.28 6.28
CA THR A 186 37.66 -4.83 7.25
C THR A 186 38.30 -3.74 8.12
N ASP A 187 38.18 -2.48 7.72
CA ASP A 187 38.70 -1.31 8.41
C ASP A 187 37.55 -0.33 8.75
N PRO A 188 37.37 0.06 10.03
CA PRO A 188 36.32 1.01 10.44
C PRO A 188 36.47 2.42 9.85
N THR A 189 37.59 2.74 9.21
CA THR A 189 37.82 4.03 8.53
C THR A 189 37.47 4.02 7.04
N GLN A 190 37.18 2.85 6.45
CA GLN A 190 36.78 2.75 5.04
C GLN A 190 35.30 3.06 4.87
N VAL A 191 35.00 3.95 3.92
CA VAL A 191 33.63 4.24 3.48
C VAL A 191 33.06 2.98 2.82
N ALA A 192 31.90 2.51 3.30
CA ALA A 192 31.21 1.38 2.69
C ALA A 192 30.97 1.63 1.20
N VAL A 193 31.44 0.73 0.34
CA VAL A 193 31.20 0.80 -1.11
C VAL A 193 29.70 0.59 -1.33
N GLU A 194 29.04 1.51 -2.04
CA GLU A 194 27.63 1.31 -2.40
C GLU A 194 27.48 0.05 -3.26
N PRO A 195 26.59 -0.89 -2.88
CA PRO A 195 26.36 -2.09 -3.68
C PRO A 195 25.91 -1.71 -5.07
N ARG A 196 26.49 -2.36 -6.10
CA ARG A 196 25.97 -2.25 -7.46
C ARG A 196 24.51 -2.70 -7.47
N LYS A 197 23.67 -2.01 -8.24
CA LYS A 197 22.25 -2.34 -8.38
C LYS A 197 22.07 -3.54 -9.30
N ALA A 198 21.04 -4.35 -9.03
CA ALA A 198 20.70 -5.52 -9.84
C ALA A 198 20.49 -5.16 -11.32
N THR A 199 19.89 -3.99 -11.60
CA THR A 199 19.63 -3.49 -12.96
C THR A 199 20.87 -3.20 -13.78
N LEU A 200 22.06 -3.11 -13.17
CA LEU A 200 23.33 -2.94 -13.87
C LEU A 200 23.96 -4.26 -14.32
N MET A 201 23.47 -5.39 -13.80
CA MET A 201 24.07 -6.71 -13.99
C MET A 201 23.12 -7.72 -14.63
N LEU A 202 21.83 -7.58 -14.36
CA LEU A 202 20.78 -8.49 -14.79
C LEU A 202 19.78 -7.72 -15.65
N ASN A 203 19.29 -8.37 -16.71
CA ASN A 203 18.17 -7.83 -17.47
C ASN A 203 16.86 -7.93 -16.64
N GLU A 204 15.82 -7.23 -17.07
CA GLU A 204 14.53 -7.19 -16.34
C GLU A 204 13.91 -8.58 -16.15
N GLN A 205 14.05 -9.47 -17.14
CA GLN A 205 13.49 -10.81 -17.10
C GLN A 205 14.17 -11.69 -16.03
N ASP A 206 15.49 -11.59 -15.91
CA ASP A 206 16.27 -12.31 -14.91
C ASP A 206 15.95 -11.80 -13.50
N ILE A 207 15.82 -10.47 -13.33
CA ILE A 207 15.38 -9.89 -12.06
C ILE A 207 13.97 -10.40 -11.72
N PHE A 208 13.05 -10.43 -12.68
CA PHE A 208 11.71 -10.96 -12.45
C PHE A 208 11.75 -12.41 -11.98
N ASN A 209 12.41 -13.29 -12.73
CA ASN A 209 12.49 -14.73 -12.44
C ASN A 209 13.10 -15.05 -11.08
N ARG A 210 14.05 -14.22 -10.62
CA ARG A 210 14.74 -14.33 -9.33
C ARG A 210 14.01 -13.62 -8.19
N SER A 211 13.01 -12.79 -8.48
CA SER A 211 12.30 -12.02 -7.45
C SER A 211 11.00 -12.68 -7.00
N LEU A 212 10.53 -12.25 -5.82
CA LEU A 212 9.21 -12.59 -5.29
C LEU A 212 8.07 -12.24 -6.28
N PHE A 213 8.27 -11.27 -7.18
CA PHE A 213 7.27 -10.89 -8.19
C PHE A 213 6.94 -11.99 -9.20
N SER A 214 7.81 -12.98 -9.39
CA SER A 214 7.53 -14.14 -10.27
C SER A 214 6.61 -15.18 -9.65
N VAL A 215 6.17 -14.98 -8.40
CA VAL A 215 5.23 -15.90 -7.76
C VAL A 215 3.88 -15.90 -8.46
N ARG A 216 3.35 -17.11 -8.65
CA ARG A 216 2.02 -17.34 -9.21
C ARG A 216 0.98 -17.29 -8.09
N CYS A 217 0.27 -16.18 -8.02
CA CYS A 217 -0.69 -15.92 -6.94
C CYS A 217 -2.05 -16.60 -7.15
N GLU A 218 -2.26 -17.29 -8.27
CA GLU A 218 -3.49 -18.05 -8.52
C GLU A 218 -3.69 -19.23 -7.54
N ALA A 219 -2.62 -19.65 -6.86
CA ALA A 219 -2.63 -20.77 -5.91
C ALA A 219 -2.82 -20.34 -4.44
N PHE A 220 -2.98 -19.04 -4.16
CA PHE A 220 -2.91 -18.45 -2.81
C PHE A 220 -4.11 -17.58 -2.43
#